data_AF-A0A392MVQ3-F1
#
_entry.id   AF-A0A392MVQ3-F1
#
_cell.length_a   1.000
_cell.length_b   1.000
_cell.length_c   1.000
_cell.angle_alpha   90.00
_cell.angle_beta   90.00
_cell.angle_gamma   90.00
#
_symmetry.space_group_name_H-M   'P 1'
#
loop_
_entity.id
_entity.type
_entity.pdbx_description
1 polymer ?
#
loop_
_entity_poly.entity_id
_entity_poly.type
_entity_poly.pdbx_seq_one_letter_code
_entity_poly.pdbx_strand_id
1 'polypeptide(L)'
;MDSNVRDFIAKEVPDWNNEVITVARFKAFSGQRSDWQPNFIFWRDLIIKIATHFRFLIIQPSQVKNDWFNRGGLTPLCIDDVL
;
A
#
# COMPACT_ATOMS: atom_id res chain seq x y z
N MET A 1 -7.28 -7.03 -14.37
CA MET A 1 -8.41 -6.07 -14.31
C MET A 1 -8.10 -4.96 -13.28
N ASP A 2 -6.81 -4.71 -13.01
CA ASP A 2 -6.32 -4.05 -11.80
C ASP A 2 -5.80 -2.63 -12.03
N SER A 3 -5.87 -2.15 -13.28
CA SER A 3 -5.45 -0.80 -13.66
C SER A 3 -6.16 0.28 -12.83
N ASN A 4 -7.43 0.04 -12.47
CA ASN A 4 -8.23 1.02 -11.73
C ASN A 4 -7.72 1.23 -10.29
N VAL A 5 -7.27 0.18 -9.59
CA VAL A 5 -6.76 0.32 -8.21
C VAL A 5 -5.45 1.10 -8.21
N ARG A 6 -4.52 0.78 -9.13
CA ARG A 6 -3.23 1.48 -9.22
C ARG A 6 -3.41 2.95 -9.58
N ASP A 7 -4.31 3.24 -10.52
CA ASP A 7 -4.65 4.61 -10.91
C ASP A 7 -5.33 5.38 -9.77
N PHE A 8 -6.19 4.71 -8.99
CA PHE A 8 -6.81 5.29 -7.80
C PHE A 8 -5.76 5.64 -6.74
N ILE A 9 -4.83 4.73 -6.44
CA ILE A 9 -3.75 5.00 -5.47
C ILE A 9 -2.91 6.19 -5.94
N ALA A 10 -2.61 6.28 -7.24
CA ALA A 10 -1.84 7.38 -7.79
C ALA A 10 -2.53 8.76 -7.66
N LYS A 11 -3.86 8.79 -7.63
CA LYS A 11 -4.64 10.01 -7.37
C LYS A 11 -4.69 10.37 -5.89
N GLU A 12 -4.75 9.36 -5.03
CA GLU A 12 -4.94 9.53 -3.58
C GLU A 12 -3.65 9.78 -2.81
N VAL A 13 -2.53 9.23 -3.30
CA VAL A 13 -1.22 9.35 -2.65
C VAL A 13 -0.33 10.24 -3.51
N PRO A 14 0.02 11.45 -3.04
CA PRO A 14 0.96 12.33 -3.73
C PRO A 14 2.27 11.60 -4.03
N ASP A 15 2.83 11.88 -5.20
CA ASP A 15 4.10 11.33 -5.66
C ASP A 15 4.15 9.79 -5.73
N TRP A 16 3.00 9.10 -5.74
CA TRP A 16 2.98 7.63 -5.84
C TRP A 16 3.68 7.12 -7.09
N ASN A 17 3.63 7.86 -8.19
CA ASN A 17 4.32 7.47 -9.43
C ASN A 17 5.80 7.83 -9.46
N ASN A 18 6.29 8.61 -8.48
CA ASN A 18 7.71 8.80 -8.28
C ASN A 18 8.29 7.53 -7.63
N GLU A 19 9.11 6.83 -8.42
CA GLU A 19 9.71 5.55 -8.00
C GLU A 19 10.56 5.70 -6.73
N VAL A 20 11.38 6.75 -6.65
CA VAL A 20 12.28 6.98 -5.51
C VAL A 20 11.47 7.18 -4.23
N ILE A 21 10.43 8.02 -4.28
CA ILE A 21 9.58 8.33 -3.12
C ILE A 21 8.79 7.09 -2.69
N THR A 22 8.25 6.33 -3.64
CA THR A 22 7.42 5.15 -3.32
C THR A 22 8.26 4.00 -2.78
N VAL A 23 9.44 3.75 -3.34
CA VAL A 23 10.39 2.78 -2.80
C VAL A 23 10.82 3.17 -1.37
N ALA A 24 11.10 4.45 -1.13
CA ALA A 24 11.43 4.94 0.21
C ALA A 24 10.27 4.70 1.19
N ARG A 25 9.02 4.96 0.78
CA ARG A 25 7.81 4.70 1.59
C ARG A 25 7.64 3.21 1.92
N PHE A 26 7.88 2.32 0.95
CA PHE A 26 7.77 0.88 1.17
C PHE A 26 8.80 0.37 2.19
N LYS A 27 10.02 0.91 2.12
CA LYS A 27 11.11 0.59 3.07
C LYS A 27 10.90 1.22 4.44
N ALA A 28 10.34 2.43 4.48
CA ALA A 28 10.06 3.15 5.73
C ALA A 28 9.08 2.40 6.61
N PHE A 29 8.14 1.65 6.02
CA PHE A 29 7.28 0.74 6.76
C PHE A 29 7.96 -0.60 7.05
N SER A 30 8.96 -0.54 7.91
CA SER A 30 9.66 -1.69 8.48
C SER A 30 9.52 -1.69 9.99
N GLY A 31 9.42 -2.87 10.59
CA GLY A 31 9.35 -3.05 12.05
C GLY A 31 10.64 -2.73 12.79
N GLN A 32 11.66 -2.22 12.09
CA GLN A 32 12.97 -1.88 12.64
C GLN A 32 13.01 -0.50 13.30
N ARG A 33 12.01 0.36 13.05
CA ARG A 33 12.00 1.73 13.58
C ARG A 33 10.89 1.92 14.62
N SER A 34 11.17 2.72 15.64
CA SER A 34 10.22 3.04 16.72
C SER A 34 9.05 3.93 16.27
N ASP A 35 9.17 4.59 15.12
CA ASP A 35 8.14 5.41 14.46
C ASP A 35 7.24 4.59 13.51
N TRP A 36 7.02 3.31 13.81
CA TRP A 36 6.21 2.41 12.99
C TRP A 36 4.73 2.82 12.93
N GLN A 37 4.20 3.42 14.01
CA GLN A 37 2.75 3.65 14.17
C GLN A 37 2.15 4.57 13.09
N PRO A 38 2.74 5.73 12.74
CA PRO A 38 2.26 6.54 11.62
C PRO A 38 2.24 5.78 10.27
N ASN A 39 3.24 4.95 10.01
CA ASN A 39 3.30 4.16 8.79
C ASN A 39 2.21 3.08 8.77
N PHE A 40 1.99 2.38 9.90
CA PHE A 40 0.90 1.42 10.06
C PHE A 40 -0.46 2.07 9.77
N ILE A 41 -0.74 3.22 10.40
CA ILE A 41 -1.99 3.96 10.22
C ILE A 41 -2.17 4.35 8.75
N PHE A 42 -1.13 4.89 8.11
CA PHE A 42 -1.16 5.24 6.69
C PHE A 42 -1.56 4.05 5.81
N TRP A 43 -0.91 2.90 5.97
CA TRP A 43 -1.19 1.72 5.15
C TRP A 43 -2.58 1.14 5.40
N ARG A 44 -2.98 1.05 6.67
CA ARG A 44 -4.32 0.59 7.05
C ARG A 44 -5.40 1.47 6.42
N ASP A 45 -5.27 2.78 6.55
CA ASP A 45 -6.28 3.73 6.08
C ASP A 45 -6.34 3.72 4.54
N LEU A 46 -5.20 3.59 3.86
CA LEU A 46 -5.15 3.44 2.41
C LEU A 46 -5.84 2.15 1.95
N ILE A 47 -5.57 1.01 2.59
CA ILE A 47 -6.22 -0.28 2.28
C ILE A 47 -7.74 -0.18 2.46
N ILE A 48 -8.21 0.36 3.59
CA ILE A 48 -9.64 0.53 3.86
C ILE A 48 -10.28 1.46 2.82
N LYS A 49 -9.60 2.55 2.46
CA LYS A 49 -10.11 3.51 1.45
C LYS A 49 -10.26 2.85 0.08
N ILE A 50 -9.27 2.08 -0.36
CA ILE A 50 -9.33 1.31 -1.61
C ILE A 50 -10.48 0.29 -1.54
N ALA A 51 -10.51 -0.55 -0.50
CA ALA A 51 -11.54 -1.57 -0.33
C ALA A 51 -12.95 -0.98 -0.33
N THR A 52 -13.14 0.16 0.33
CA THR A 52 -14.43 0.87 0.36
C THR A 52 -14.80 1.43 -1.01
N HIS A 53 -13.87 2.08 -1.71
CA HIS A 53 -14.11 2.67 -3.02
C HIS A 53 -14.52 1.61 -4.06
N PHE A 54 -13.83 0.46 -4.05
CA PHE A 54 -14.07 -0.64 -4.98
C PHE A 54 -15.10 -1.67 -4.47
N ARG A 55 -15.66 -1.47 -3.27
CA ARG A 55 -16.62 -2.37 -2.60
C ARG A 55 -16.08 -3.80 -2.43
N PHE A 56 -14.79 -3.93 -2.13
CA PHE A 56 -14.20 -5.22 -1.76
C PHE A 56 -14.62 -5.59 -0.34
N LEU A 57 -15.46 -6.63 -0.21
CA LEU A 57 -15.89 -7.15 1.08
C LEU A 57 -14.86 -8.08 1.73
N ILE A 58 -14.08 -8.76 0.91
CA ILE A 58 -13.01 -9.67 1.31
C ILE A 58 -11.81 -9.34 0.44
N ILE A 59 -10.65 -9.13 1.07
CA ILE A 59 -9.38 -8.87 0.42
C ILE A 59 -8.40 -9.96 0.81
N GLN A 60 -7.65 -10.49 -0.16
CA GLN A 60 -6.59 -11.45 0.13
C GLN A 60 -5.26 -10.72 0.31
N PRO A 61 -4.40 -11.11 1.27
CA PRO A 61 -3.10 -10.47 1.44
C PRO A 61 -2.24 -10.51 0.17
N SER A 62 -2.33 -11.60 -0.59
CA SER A 62 -1.67 -11.74 -1.89
C SER A 62 -2.13 -10.68 -2.90
N GLN A 63 -3.43 -10.38 -2.95
CA GLN A 63 -4.00 -9.35 -3.84
C GLN A 63 -3.48 -7.97 -3.45
N VAL A 64 -3.47 -7.64 -2.16
CA VAL A 64 -2.97 -6.35 -1.67
C VAL A 64 -1.48 -6.17 -1.99
N LYS A 65 -0.68 -7.22 -1.77
CA LYS A 65 0.76 -7.19 -2.06
C LYS A 65 1.08 -7.15 -3.55
N ASN A 66 0.55 -8.11 -4.30
CA ASN A 66 1.00 -8.37 -5.67
C ASN A 66 0.27 -7.51 -6.69
N ASP A 67 -0.98 -7.14 -6.43
CA ASP A 67 -1.79 -6.42 -7.40
C ASP A 67 -1.78 -4.92 -7.09
N TRP A 68 -1.98 -4.53 -5.82
CA TRP A 68 -2.12 -3.12 -5.43
C TRP A 68 -0.78 -2.45 -5.18
N PHE A 69 0.10 -3.08 -4.39
CA PHE A 69 1.35 -2.48 -3.90
C PHE A 69 2.62 -3.13 -4.46
N ASN A 70 2.55 -3.71 -5.66
CA ASN A 70 3.73 -4.26 -6.32
C ASN A 70 4.33 -3.24 -7.30
N ARG A 71 5.59 -2.89 -7.08
CA ARG A 71 6.42 -2.17 -8.06
C ARG A 71 7.65 -2.99 -8.39
N GLY A 72 7.58 -3.72 -9.52
CA GLY A 72 8.73 -4.47 -10.04
C GLY A 72 9.27 -5.54 -9.08
N GLY A 73 8.41 -6.14 -8.25
CA GLY A 73 8.79 -7.13 -7.24
C GLY A 73 9.04 -6.56 -5.85
N LEU A 74 8.99 -5.23 -5.68
CA LEU A 74 9.03 -4.59 -4.37
C LEU A 74 7.60 -4.41 -3.81
N THR A 75 7.41 -4.82 -2.56
CA THR A 75 6.19 -4.61 -1.77
C THR A 75 6.53 -3.95 -0.42
N PRO A 76 5.57 -3.32 0.27
CA PRO A 76 5.85 -2.74 1.59
C PRO A 76 6.19 -3.83 2.61
N LEU A 77 7.26 -3.64 3.39
CA LEU A 77 7.89 -4.73 4.17
C LEU A 77 6.99 -5.28 5.28
N CYS A 78 6.31 -4.40 6.00
CA CYS A 78 5.43 -4.76 7.12
C CYS A 78 3.94 -4.76 6.75
N ILE A 79 3.61 -4.91 5.47
CA ILE A 79 2.19 -4.88 5.05
C ILE A 79 1.37 -6.03 5.64
N ASP A 80 2.00 -7.15 5.99
CA ASP A 80 1.35 -8.26 6.70
C ASP A 80 0.91 -7.88 8.11
N ASP A 81 1.59 -6.93 8.76
CA ASP A 81 1.19 -6.49 10.09
C ASP A 81 -0.13 -5.70 10.05
N VAL A 82 -0.57 -5.28 8.86
CA VAL A 82 -1.80 -4.51 8.60
C VAL A 82 -2.97 -5.39 8.14
N LEU A 83 -2.67 -6.56 7.55
CA LEU A 83 -3.62 -7.41 6.83
C LEU A 83 -4.08 -8.59 7.68
#